data_AF-A0A834BB37-F1
#
_entry.id   AF-A0A834BB37-F1
#
_cell.length_a   1.000
_cell.length_b   1.000
_cell.length_c   1.000
_cell.angle_alpha   90.00
_cell.angle_beta   90.00
_cell.angle_gamma   90.00
#
_symmetry.space_group_name_H-M   'P 1'
#
loop_
_entity.id
_entity.type
_entity.pdbx_description
1 polymer ?
#
loop_
_entity_poly.entity_id
_entity_poly.type
_entity_poly.pdbx_seq_one_letter_code
_entity_poly.pdbx_strand_id
1 'polypeptide(L)'
;MMGSKMASASRVVQVVKPHTPLIRFPNRRDHPKPNVSQHFKGSKSPDWLMHQGPPDTAEIIKTLPQKYRRKPVSQEEMEFIQRGGPE
;
A
#
# COMPACT_ATOMS: atom_id res chain seq x y z
N MET A 1 -16.23 45.78 51.48
CA MET A 1 -15.94 45.84 50.03
C MET A 1 -14.52 45.34 49.84
N MET A 2 -14.34 44.05 49.52
CA MET A 2 -13.01 43.42 49.47
C MET A 2 -12.68 43.13 48.00
N GLY A 3 -11.70 43.83 47.44
CA GLY A 3 -11.25 43.66 46.06
C GLY A 3 -10.09 42.68 45.98
N SER A 4 -10.30 41.53 45.35
CA SER A 4 -9.23 40.57 45.07
C SER A 4 -8.67 40.82 43.67
N LYS A 5 -7.40 41.23 43.60
CA LYS A 5 -6.63 41.35 42.35
C LYS A 5 -6.30 39.95 41.84
N MET A 6 -6.63 39.65 40.58
CA MET A 6 -6.26 38.40 39.92
C MET A 6 -4.81 38.50 39.40
N ALA A 7 -3.94 37.57 39.79
CA ALA A 7 -2.59 37.45 39.24
C ALA A 7 -2.64 36.73 37.88
N SER A 8 -2.07 37.35 36.84
CA SER A 8 -1.95 36.74 35.51
C SER A 8 -0.79 35.75 35.49
N ALA A 9 -1.07 34.49 35.14
CA ALA A 9 -0.06 33.45 35.00
C ALA A 9 0.39 33.31 33.55
N SER A 10 1.64 33.68 33.26
CA SER A 10 2.26 33.46 31.95
C SER A 10 2.81 32.03 31.85
N ARG A 11 2.35 31.27 30.87
CA ARG A 11 2.85 29.91 30.60
C ARG A 11 4.19 29.99 29.86
N VAL A 12 5.24 29.39 30.44
CA VAL A 12 6.53 29.19 29.76
C VAL A 12 6.41 27.95 28.87
N VAL A 13 6.50 28.13 27.55
CA VAL A 13 6.49 27.00 26.60
C VAL A 13 7.92 26.49 26.46
N GLN A 14 8.15 25.24 26.87
CA GLN A 14 9.43 24.58 26.61
C GLN A 14 9.53 24.20 25.13
N VAL A 15 10.60 24.64 24.48
CA VAL A 15 10.95 24.19 23.12
C VAL A 15 11.57 22.80 23.23
N VAL A 16 10.82 21.77 22.81
CA VAL A 16 11.32 20.40 22.70
C VAL A 16 11.95 20.22 21.32
N LYS A 17 13.22 19.82 21.25
CA LYS A 17 13.90 19.56 19.98
C LYS A 17 13.26 18.36 19.30
N PRO A 18 12.78 18.48 18.05
CA PRO A 18 12.15 17.36 17.36
C PRO A 18 13.19 16.26 17.14
N HIS A 19 12.87 15.05 17.63
CA HIS A 19 13.67 13.86 17.39
C HIS A 19 13.17 13.20 16.10
N THR A 20 13.78 13.54 14.97
CA THR A 20 13.53 12.88 13.68
C THR A 20 14.54 11.73 13.51
N PRO A 21 14.18 10.47 13.81
CA PRO A 21 15.07 9.36 13.54
C PRO A 21 15.25 9.21 12.03
N LEU A 22 16.49 9.28 11.54
CA LEU A 22 16.79 8.89 10.16
C LEU A 22 16.94 7.37 10.08
N ILE A 23 16.30 6.78 9.07
CA ILE A 23 16.51 5.37 8.73
C ILE A 23 17.98 5.13 8.38
N ARG A 24 18.59 4.07 8.91
CA ARG A 24 19.98 3.70 8.64
C ARG A 24 20.00 2.54 7.66
N PHE A 25 20.62 2.74 6.51
CA PHE A 25 20.80 1.65 5.53
C PHE A 25 21.99 0.75 5.91
N PRO A 26 21.86 -0.59 5.77
CA PRO A 26 22.98 -1.51 5.96
C PRO A 26 24.14 -1.24 5.01
N ASN A 27 25.38 -1.33 5.51
CA ASN A 27 26.58 -1.13 4.71
C ASN A 27 26.81 -2.34 3.79
N ARG A 28 26.80 -2.12 2.46
CA ARG A 28 26.87 -3.20 1.45
C ARG A 28 28.29 -3.57 1.01
N ARG A 29 29.33 -3.13 1.73
CA ARG A 29 30.75 -3.28 1.29
C ARG A 29 31.29 -4.69 1.49
N ASP A 30 30.74 -5.46 2.42
CA ASP A 30 31.24 -6.79 2.79
C ASP A 30 30.44 -7.94 2.15
N HIS A 31 29.53 -7.63 1.22
CA HIS A 31 28.70 -8.61 0.51
C HIS A 31 29.03 -8.61 -0.98
N PRO A 32 29.07 -9.78 -1.65
CA PRO A 32 29.20 -9.81 -3.10
C PRO A 32 28.02 -9.06 -3.74
N LYS A 33 28.33 -8.08 -4.61
CA LYS A 33 27.32 -7.34 -5.38
C LYS A 33 26.44 -8.35 -6.13
N PRO A 34 25.11 -8.40 -5.88
CA PRO A 34 24.25 -9.22 -6.71
C PRO A 34 24.32 -8.69 -8.14
N ASN A 35 24.64 -9.58 -9.07
CA ASN A 35 24.77 -9.29 -10.48
C ASN A 35 23.43 -8.74 -11.03
N VAL A 36 23.39 -7.44 -11.33
CA VAL A 36 22.23 -6.75 -11.94
C VAL A 36 21.94 -7.20 -13.38
N SER A 37 22.82 -7.98 -14.01
CA SER A 37 22.67 -8.47 -15.39
C SER A 37 21.95 -9.82 -15.50
N GLN A 38 21.85 -10.61 -14.42
CA GLN A 38 21.31 -11.99 -14.53
C GLN A 38 19.78 -12.09 -14.37
N HIS A 39 19.07 -11.02 -14.02
CA HIS A 39 17.62 -11.05 -13.84
C HIS A 39 16.81 -10.41 -14.99
N PHE A 40 17.47 -9.84 -16.00
CA PHE A 40 16.79 -9.28 -17.19
C PHE A 40 16.76 -10.23 -18.38
N LYS A 41 16.94 -11.54 -18.14
CA LYS A 41 16.64 -12.58 -19.14
C LYS A 41 15.59 -13.52 -18.59
N GLY A 42 14.32 -13.13 -18.79
CA GLY A 42 13.24 -14.11 -18.92
C GLY A 42 12.53 -14.59 -17.66
N SER A 43 12.44 -13.79 -16.59
CA SER A 43 11.39 -14.03 -15.59
C SER A 43 10.29 -12.99 -15.76
N LYS A 44 9.08 -13.49 -15.84
CA LYS A 44 7.82 -12.81 -16.13
C LYS A 44 7.60 -11.68 -15.11
N SER A 45 6.74 -10.71 -15.45
CA SER A 45 6.21 -9.65 -14.58
C SER A 45 6.24 -10.02 -13.09
N PRO A 46 6.54 -9.09 -12.16
CA PRO A 46 6.57 -9.40 -10.73
C PRO A 46 5.26 -10.11 -10.40
N ASP A 47 5.43 -11.31 -9.88
CA ASP A 47 4.43 -12.30 -9.53
C ASP A 47 3.26 -11.62 -8.81
N TRP A 48 2.30 -11.09 -9.58
CA TRP A 48 0.93 -10.96 -9.15
C TRP A 48 0.47 -12.39 -9.00
N LEU A 49 0.82 -12.98 -7.87
CA LEU A 49 0.41 -14.26 -7.34
C LEU A 49 -0.65 -14.90 -8.24
N MET A 50 -0.19 -15.55 -9.30
CA MET A 50 -1.02 -16.46 -10.07
C MET A 50 -1.16 -17.72 -9.23
N HIS A 51 -1.60 -17.57 -7.97
CA HIS A 51 -2.42 -18.56 -7.35
C HIS A 51 -3.63 -18.67 -8.27
N GLN A 52 -3.53 -19.56 -9.25
CA GLN A 52 -4.70 -20.24 -9.77
C GLN A 52 -5.33 -20.92 -8.55
N GLY A 53 -6.11 -20.15 -7.79
CA GLY A 53 -7.12 -20.70 -6.92
C GLY A 53 -8.02 -21.58 -7.77
N PRO A 54 -8.79 -22.49 -7.15
CA PRO A 54 -9.80 -23.27 -7.87
C PRO A 54 -10.51 -22.35 -8.87
N PRO A 55 -10.52 -22.66 -10.18
CA PRO A 55 -11.02 -21.74 -11.19
C PRO A 55 -12.37 -21.23 -10.73
N ASP A 56 -12.55 -19.90 -10.74
CA ASP A 56 -13.75 -19.20 -10.27
C ASP A 56 -14.97 -19.69 -11.07
N THR A 57 -15.47 -20.86 -10.70
CA THR A 57 -16.53 -21.56 -11.40
C THR A 57 -17.84 -20.99 -10.90
N ALA A 58 -18.86 -20.94 -11.77
CA ALA A 58 -20.18 -20.41 -11.43
C ALA A 58 -20.75 -21.04 -10.14
N GLU A 59 -20.40 -22.31 -9.86
CA GLU A 59 -20.79 -23.01 -8.63
C GLU A 59 -20.14 -22.41 -7.38
N ILE A 60 -18.83 -22.10 -7.41
CA ILE A 60 -18.13 -21.47 -6.28
C ILE A 60 -18.74 -20.09 -6.00
N ILE A 61 -18.99 -19.30 -7.04
CA ILE A 61 -19.59 -17.96 -6.92
C ILE A 61 -20.99 -18.01 -6.29
N LYS A 62 -21.77 -19.07 -6.54
CA LYS A 62 -23.09 -19.26 -5.92
C LYS A 62 -23.00 -19.59 -4.43
N THR A 63 -21.94 -20.28 -4.01
CA THR A 63 -21.72 -20.67 -2.60
C THR A 63 -21.14 -19.56 -1.73
N LEU A 64 -20.56 -18.52 -2.33
CA LEU A 64 -20.00 -17.40 -1.59
C LEU A 64 -21.09 -16.54 -0.92
N PRO A 65 -20.81 -15.97 0.27
CA PRO A 65 -21.72 -15.02 0.89
C PRO A 65 -21.99 -13.84 -0.04
N GLN A 66 -23.23 -13.33 0.00
CA GLN A 66 -23.71 -12.33 -0.95
C GLN A 66 -22.82 -11.08 -1.04
N LYS A 67 -22.23 -10.65 0.09
CA LYS A 67 -21.31 -9.49 0.15
C LYS A 67 -20.01 -9.67 -0.65
N TYR A 68 -19.66 -10.90 -1.01
CA TYR A 68 -18.45 -11.24 -1.79
C TYR A 68 -18.79 -11.68 -3.23
N ARG A 69 -20.08 -11.81 -3.57
CA ARG A 69 -20.51 -12.23 -4.89
C ARG A 69 -20.45 -11.06 -5.88
N ARG A 70 -19.34 -10.97 -6.63
CA ARG A 70 -19.13 -9.95 -7.67
C ARG A 70 -20.05 -10.20 -8.87
N LYS A 71 -20.35 -9.14 -9.63
CA LYS A 71 -21.04 -9.26 -10.92
C LYS A 71 -20.03 -9.70 -12.00
N PRO A 72 -20.46 -10.53 -12.98
CA PRO A 72 -19.61 -10.83 -14.12
C PRO A 72 -19.30 -9.55 -14.90
N VAL A 73 -18.08 -9.44 -15.43
CA VAL A 73 -17.65 -8.32 -16.26
C VAL A 73 -18.44 -8.32 -17.57
N SER A 74 -18.94 -7.16 -18.02
CA SER A 74 -19.65 -7.07 -19.30
C SER A 74 -18.66 -7.08 -20.48
N GLN A 75 -19.13 -7.37 -21.69
CA GLN A 75 -18.24 -7.44 -22.85
C GLN A 75 -17.63 -6.07 -23.21
N GLU A 76 -18.40 -5.00 -23.06
CA GLU A 76 -17.94 -3.63 -23.28
C GLU A 76 -16.86 -3.24 -22.26
N GLU A 77 -17.02 -3.65 -21.00
CA GLU A 77 -16.04 -3.44 -19.94
C GLU A 77 -14.78 -4.28 -20.17
N MET A 78 -14.93 -5.53 -20.62
CA MET A 78 -13.77 -6.36 -21.03
C MET A 78 -12.98 -5.69 -22.14
N GLU A 79 -13.64 -5.11 -23.13
CA GLU A 79 -12.97 -4.37 -24.21
C GLU A 79 -12.33 -3.08 -23.71
N PHE A 80 -13.01 -2.31 -22.85
CA PHE A 80 -12.48 -1.08 -22.27
C PHE A 80 -11.22 -1.34 -21.42
N ILE A 81 -11.24 -2.40 -20.61
CA ILE A 81 -10.08 -2.84 -19.82
C ILE A 81 -8.94 -3.29 -20.74
N GLN A 82 -9.24 -4.05 -21.80
CA GLN A 82 -8.23 -4.49 -22.78
C GLN A 82 -7.63 -3.34 -23.58
N ARG A 83 -8.43 -2.33 -23.95
CA ARG A 83 -7.98 -1.13 -24.67
C ARG A 83 -7.23 -0.15 -23.77
N GLY A 84 -7.43 -0.19 -22.45
CA GLY A 84 -6.69 0.62 -21.49
C GLY A 84 -7.33 1.95 -21.12
N GLY A 85 -8.61 2.17 -21.46
CA GLY A 85 -9.35 3.39 -21.14
C GLY A 85 -9.95 4.09 -22.37
N PRO A 86 -10.43 5.33 -22.21
CA PRO A 86 -10.86 6.17 -23.31
C PRO A 86 -9.66 6.78 -24.06
N GLU A 87 -9.86 7.03 -25.35
CA GLU A 87 -8.95 7.81 -26.21
C GLU A 87 -9.01 9.32 -25.89
#